data_AF-A0A928C5F0-F1
#
_entry.id   AF-A0A928C5F0-F1
#
_cell.length_a   1.000
_cell.length_b   1.000
_cell.length_c   1.000
_cell.angle_alpha   90.00
_cell.angle_beta   90.00
_cell.angle_gamma   90.00
#
_symmetry.space_group_name_H-M   'P 1'
#
loop_
_entity.id
_entity.type
_entity.pdbx_description
1 polymer ?
#
loop_
_entity_poly.entity_id
_entity_poly.type
_entity_poly.pdbx_seq_one_letter_code
_entity_poly.pdbx_strand_id
1 'polypeptide(L)'
;MIFKSKWAKSARSEKELFEYVGNMNNLPSVLPEQVVNVTADCDNLSFTIQGMGSIALQVTKREPNCLIQLSPVGKTPFQFVLNVYIRDNKTTSQQDNESECCFEIDAQLNPLMQMMASRPLQNLVDMMCAEFENLKI
;
A
#
# COMPACT_ATOMS: atom_id res chain seq x y z
N MET A 1 -6.25 -14.51 -1.00
CA MET A 1 -7.03 -13.91 -2.11
C MET A 1 -6.45 -12.56 -2.35
N ILE A 2 -6.11 -12.27 -3.60
CA ILE A 2 -5.31 -11.11 -3.96
C ILE A 2 -6.21 -10.00 -4.50
N PHE A 3 -6.10 -8.81 -3.91
CA PHE A 3 -6.70 -7.56 -4.36
C PHE A 3 -5.57 -6.61 -4.73
N LYS A 4 -5.56 -6.07 -5.94
CA LYS A 4 -4.44 -5.24 -6.42
C LYS A 4 -4.97 -4.01 -7.12
N SER A 5 -4.29 -2.90 -6.94
CA SER A 5 -4.53 -1.69 -7.72
C SER A 5 -3.98 -1.85 -9.14
N LYS A 6 -4.26 -0.85 -9.99
CA LYS A 6 -3.42 -0.61 -11.17
C LYS A 6 -2.01 -0.19 -10.73
N TRP A 7 -1.07 -0.20 -11.68
CA TRP A 7 0.23 0.44 -11.50
C TRP A 7 0.07 1.96 -11.61
N ALA A 8 0.55 2.68 -10.61
CA ALA A 8 0.63 4.14 -10.57
C ALA A 8 2.03 4.60 -10.98
N LYS A 9 2.11 5.60 -11.85
CA LYS A 9 3.38 6.14 -12.34
C LYS A 9 4.00 7.11 -11.32
N SER A 10 5.32 7.12 -11.28
CA SER A 10 6.13 8.03 -10.50
C SER A 10 7.24 8.62 -11.36
N ALA A 11 7.57 9.89 -11.13
CA ALA A 11 8.67 10.58 -11.80
C ALA A 11 10.02 10.37 -11.09
N ARG A 12 10.07 9.39 -10.18
CA ARG A 12 11.27 8.93 -9.46
C ARG A 12 11.77 7.62 -10.03
N SER A 13 13.08 7.41 -9.89
CA SER A 13 13.66 6.08 -10.07
C SER A 13 13.07 5.07 -9.08
N GLU A 14 13.14 3.79 -9.41
CA GLU A 14 12.70 2.69 -8.52
C GLU A 14 13.36 2.75 -7.13
N LYS A 15 14.62 3.21 -7.07
CA LYS A 15 15.35 3.38 -5.81
C LYS A 15 14.78 4.52 -4.96
N GLU A 16 14.60 5.69 -5.56
CA GLU A 16 14.04 6.86 -4.86
C GLU A 16 12.60 6.60 -4.42
N LEU A 17 11.82 5.90 -5.25
CA LEU A 17 10.47 5.51 -4.91
C LEU A 17 10.46 4.49 -3.77
N PHE A 18 11.35 3.49 -3.80
CA PHE A 18 11.51 2.52 -2.72
C PHE A 18 11.90 3.16 -1.39
N GLU A 19 12.83 4.11 -1.40
CA GLU A 19 13.19 4.87 -0.20
C GLU A 19 12.02 5.71 0.33
N TYR A 20 11.23 6.29 -0.57
CA TYR A 20 10.05 7.07 -0.22
C TYR A 20 8.96 6.18 0.40
N VAL A 21 8.45 5.17 -0.31
CA VAL A 21 7.35 4.33 0.19
C VAL A 21 7.81 3.37 1.29
N GLY A 22 9.11 3.09 1.40
CA GLY A 22 9.70 2.24 2.43
C GLY A 22 9.79 2.89 3.81
N ASN A 23 9.63 4.21 3.88
CA ASN A 23 9.50 4.97 5.12
C ASN A 23 8.02 5.19 5.43
N MET A 24 7.50 4.54 6.48
CA MET A 24 6.06 4.59 6.77
C MET A 24 5.59 6.00 7.15
N ASN A 25 6.48 6.92 7.54
CA ASN A 25 6.14 8.34 7.74
C ASN A 25 5.60 9.02 6.48
N ASN A 26 5.85 8.47 5.29
CA ASN A 26 5.33 8.97 4.02
C ASN A 26 3.98 8.34 3.63
N LEU A 27 3.59 7.21 4.22
CA LEU A 27 2.32 6.57 3.88
C LEU A 27 1.06 7.33 4.31
N PRO A 28 1.04 8.17 5.36
CA PRO A 28 -0.14 8.97 5.68
C PRO A 28 -0.65 9.83 4.53
N SER A 29 0.23 10.28 3.61
CA SER A 29 -0.18 11.10 2.46
C SER A 29 -0.84 10.30 1.32
N VAL A 30 -0.81 8.96 1.39
CA VAL A 30 -1.53 8.09 0.45
C VAL A 30 -2.78 7.45 1.06
N LEU A 31 -3.15 7.84 2.29
CA LEU A 31 -4.37 7.37 2.94
C LEU A 31 -5.55 8.29 2.58
N PRO A 32 -6.73 7.73 2.26
CA PRO A 32 -7.91 8.53 1.92
C PRO A 32 -8.46 9.29 3.13
N GLU A 33 -9.20 10.39 2.90
CA GLU A 33 -9.71 11.31 3.94
C GLU A 33 -10.53 10.64 5.07
N GLN A 34 -11.14 9.50 4.79
CA GLN A 34 -11.90 8.69 5.75
C GLN A 34 -11.03 7.96 6.79
N VAL A 35 -9.71 8.10 6.70
CA VAL A 35 -8.73 7.53 7.62
C VAL A 35 -8.30 8.60 8.63
N VAL A 36 -8.37 8.26 9.92
CA VAL A 36 -8.03 9.14 11.04
C VAL A 36 -7.07 8.46 12.01
N ASN A 37 -6.57 9.20 13.02
CA ASN A 37 -5.66 8.68 14.06
C ASN A 37 -4.40 7.99 13.49
N VAL A 38 -3.81 8.58 12.44
CA VAL A 38 -2.64 8.01 11.80
C VAL A 38 -1.42 8.21 12.68
N THR A 39 -0.69 7.13 12.94
CA THR A 39 0.63 7.14 13.57
C THR A 39 1.55 6.30 12.71
N ALA A 40 2.73 6.82 12.40
CA ALA A 40 3.73 6.11 11.61
C ALA A 40 5.12 6.34 12.18
N ASP A 41 6.01 5.37 11.98
CA ASP A 41 7.45 5.54 12.17
C ASP A 41 8.20 4.96 10.94
N CYS A 42 9.43 4.48 11.08
CA CYS A 42 10.15 3.89 9.96
C CYS A 42 9.55 2.56 9.47
N ASP A 43 8.97 1.78 10.38
CA ASP A 43 8.56 0.38 10.16
C ASP A 43 7.11 0.09 10.55
N ASN A 44 6.46 0.98 11.29
CA ASN A 44 5.10 0.78 11.79
C ASN A 44 4.16 1.85 11.20
N LEU A 45 2.93 1.44 10.92
CA LEU A 45 1.85 2.29 10.46
C LEU A 45 0.55 1.86 11.13
N SER A 46 -0.12 2.75 11.86
CA SER A 46 -1.43 2.49 12.43
C SER A 46 -2.40 3.61 12.10
N PHE A 47 -3.65 3.26 11.86
CA PHE A 47 -4.70 4.20 11.50
C PHE A 47 -6.09 3.62 11.78
N THR A 48 -7.10 4.48 11.88
CA THR A 48 -8.50 4.10 12.04
C THR A 48 -9.27 4.42 10.77
N ILE A 49 -9.94 3.44 10.18
CA ILE A 49 -10.91 3.66 9.12
C ILE A 49 -12.27 3.94 9.78
N GLN A 50 -12.86 5.10 9.51
CA GLN A 50 -14.17 5.45 10.06
C GLN A 50 -15.21 4.37 9.71
N GLY A 51 -15.89 3.83 10.73
CA GLY A 51 -16.90 2.77 10.56
C GLY A 51 -16.36 1.33 10.47
N MET A 52 -15.04 1.11 10.39
CA MET A 52 -14.43 -0.23 10.25
C MET A 52 -13.45 -0.57 11.39
N GLY A 53 -12.86 0.42 12.05
CA GLY A 53 -12.01 0.25 13.23
C GLY A 53 -10.53 0.54 12.98
N SER A 54 -9.70 0.26 13.99
CA SER A 54 -8.26 0.53 13.94
C SER A 54 -7.47 -0.64 13.34
N ILE A 55 -6.52 -0.30 12.47
CA ILE A 55 -5.57 -1.19 11.84
C ILE A 55 -4.17 -0.76 12.28
N ALA A 56 -3.33 -1.72 12.64
CA ALA A 56 -1.90 -1.50 12.85
C ALA A 56 -1.14 -2.49 11.96
N LEU A 57 -0.12 -2.00 11.28
CA LEU A 57 0.72 -2.72 10.33
C LEU A 57 2.19 -2.50 10.72
N GLN A 58 3.01 -3.51 10.46
CA GLN A 58 4.46 -3.45 10.60
C GLN A 58 5.12 -4.01 9.34
N VAL A 59 6.21 -3.38 8.90
CA VAL A 59 7.04 -3.88 7.81
C VAL A 59 7.67 -5.21 8.21
N THR A 60 7.38 -6.26 7.46
CA THR A 60 7.91 -7.61 7.69
C THR A 60 8.92 -8.05 6.64
N LYS A 61 8.97 -7.37 5.49
CA LYS A 61 9.94 -7.67 4.43
C LYS A 61 10.23 -6.44 3.59
N ARG A 62 11.49 -6.31 3.17
CA ARG A 62 11.96 -5.35 2.18
C ARG A 62 12.83 -6.06 1.15
N GLU A 63 12.43 -6.03 -0.11
CA GLU A 63 13.27 -6.42 -1.24
C GLU A 63 13.67 -5.13 -1.96
N PRO A 64 14.96 -4.74 -1.94
CA PRO A 64 15.41 -3.46 -2.46
C PRO A 64 14.87 -3.16 -3.86
N ASN A 65 14.29 -1.97 -4.02
CA ASN A 65 13.73 -1.43 -5.27
C ASN A 65 12.54 -2.22 -5.86
N CYS A 66 12.04 -3.25 -5.15
CA CYS A 66 11.03 -4.17 -5.68
C CYS A 66 9.78 -4.30 -4.80
N LEU A 67 9.96 -4.45 -3.48
CA LEU A 67 8.84 -4.79 -2.59
C LEU A 67 9.06 -4.25 -1.17
N ILE A 68 8.02 -3.65 -0.62
CA ILE A 68 7.84 -3.49 0.84
C ILE A 68 6.59 -4.26 1.25
N GLN A 69 6.74 -5.15 2.22
CA GLN A 69 5.65 -5.96 2.75
C GLN A 69 5.32 -5.52 4.17
N LEU A 70 4.03 -5.32 4.45
CA LEU A 70 3.51 -5.01 5.77
C LEU A 70 2.53 -6.08 6.22
N SER A 71 2.59 -6.44 7.49
CA SER A 71 1.67 -7.40 8.11
C SER A 71 0.98 -6.78 9.32
N PRO A 72 -0.27 -7.17 9.62
CA PRO A 72 -0.98 -6.65 10.77
C PRO A 72 -0.33 -6.98 12.10
N VAL A 73 -0.39 -6.02 13.02
CA VAL A 73 0.03 -6.18 14.41
C VAL A 73 -1.21 -6.34 15.28
N GLY A 74 -1.27 -7.43 16.03
CA GLY A 74 -2.38 -7.72 16.95
C GLY A 74 -3.48 -8.57 16.33
N LYS A 75 -4.70 -8.47 16.88
CA LYS A 75 -5.85 -9.28 16.44
C LYS A 75 -6.55 -8.60 15.26
N THR A 76 -6.58 -9.28 14.13
CA THR A 76 -7.40 -8.93 12.96
C THR A 76 -8.52 -9.95 12.76
N PRO A 77 -9.64 -9.55 12.12
CA PRO A 77 -10.75 -10.47 11.82
C PRO A 77 -10.37 -11.57 10.82
N PHE A 78 -9.33 -11.35 10.02
CA PHE A 78 -8.72 -12.32 9.11
C PHE A 78 -7.24 -11.97 8.90
N GLN A 79 -6.46 -12.96 8.46
CA GLN A 79 -5.05 -12.76 8.14
C GLN A 79 -4.91 -12.09 6.78
N PHE A 80 -4.06 -11.08 6.67
CA PHE A 80 -3.72 -10.46 5.40
C PHE A 80 -2.32 -9.87 5.41
N VAL A 81 -1.82 -9.54 4.23
CA VAL A 81 -0.55 -8.84 4.01
C VAL A 81 -0.80 -7.70 3.03
N LEU A 82 -0.21 -6.53 3.28
CA LEU A 82 -0.17 -5.41 2.33
C LEU A 82 1.21 -5.39 1.67
N ASN A 83 1.25 -5.51 0.35
CA ASN A 83 2.43 -5.40 -0.47
C ASN A 83 2.42 -4.07 -1.21
N VAL A 84 3.57 -3.41 -1.25
CA VAL A 84 3.84 -2.27 -2.10
C VAL A 84 4.92 -2.70 -3.08
N TYR A 85 4.51 -3.02 -4.31
CA TYR A 85 5.44 -3.41 -5.36
C TYR A 85 5.93 -2.18 -6.11
N ILE A 86 7.19 -2.22 -6.52
CA ILE A 86 7.84 -1.19 -7.32
C ILE A 86 8.48 -1.87 -8.52
N ARG A 87 8.43 -1.19 -9.66
CA ARG A 87 9.16 -1.61 -10.86
C ARG A 87 9.63 -0.42 -11.66
N ASP A 88 10.71 -0.58 -12.39
CA ASP A 88 11.11 0.34 -13.43
C ASP A 88 10.04 0.45 -14.54
N ASN A 89 9.82 1.66 -15.05
CA ASN A 89 9.01 1.94 -16.23
C ASN A 89 9.85 2.00 -17.51
N LYS A 90 10.62 0.95 -17.81
CA LYS A 90 11.50 0.88 -19.01
C LYS A 90 10.75 0.94 -20.36
N THR A 91 9.42 0.86 -20.36
CA THR A 91 8.62 0.72 -21.58
C THR A 91 8.24 2.02 -22.27
N THR A 92 8.36 3.19 -21.63
CA THR A 92 7.86 4.45 -22.21
C THR A 92 8.87 5.59 -22.32
N SER A 93 10.04 5.50 -21.67
CA SER A 93 10.78 6.71 -21.32
C SER A 93 12.27 6.53 -21.57
N GLN A 94 12.88 7.41 -22.36
CA GLN A 94 14.34 7.56 -22.47
C GLN A 94 14.93 8.29 -21.25
N GLN A 95 14.19 8.34 -20.14
CA GLN A 95 14.55 9.03 -18.90
C GLN A 95 14.75 7.96 -17.82
N ASP A 96 15.97 7.85 -17.29
CA ASP A 96 16.40 6.85 -16.29
C ASP A 96 15.73 7.02 -14.90
N ASN A 97 14.70 7.86 -14.79
CA ASN A 97 14.12 8.31 -13.52
C ASN A 97 12.61 8.07 -13.44
N GLU A 98 12.01 7.15 -14.19
CA GLU A 98 10.59 6.82 -14.04
C GLU A 98 10.39 5.41 -13.49
N SER A 99 9.41 5.26 -12.59
CA SER A 99 9.04 3.98 -12.03
C SER A 99 7.54 3.89 -11.80
N GLU A 100 7.06 2.72 -11.40
CA GLU A 100 5.67 2.50 -11.06
C GLU A 100 5.54 1.79 -9.72
N CYS A 101 4.43 2.08 -9.01
CA CYS A 101 4.05 1.43 -7.76
C CYS A 101 2.70 0.71 -7.89
N CYS A 102 2.52 -0.42 -7.21
CA CYS A 102 1.26 -1.14 -7.11
C CYS A 102 0.99 -1.55 -5.65
N PHE A 103 -0.22 -1.29 -5.17
CA PHE A 103 -0.68 -1.71 -3.85
C PHE A 103 -1.45 -3.02 -3.98
N GLU A 104 -1.11 -4.00 -3.16
CA GLU A 104 -1.76 -5.31 -3.16
C GLU A 104 -2.06 -5.77 -1.74
N ILE A 105 -3.27 -6.29 -1.52
CA ILE A 105 -3.64 -7.00 -0.30
C ILE A 105 -3.81 -8.48 -0.63
N ASP A 106 -3.00 -9.35 -0.03
CA ASP A 106 -3.26 -10.78 0.01
C ASP A 106 -3.97 -11.15 1.32
N ALA A 107 -5.27 -11.41 1.25
CA ALA A 107 -6.12 -11.74 2.39
C ALA A 107 -6.55 -13.21 2.39
N GLN A 108 -6.37 -13.89 3.52
CA GLN A 108 -6.83 -15.25 3.77
C GLN A 108 -8.30 -15.24 4.20
N LEU A 109 -9.19 -15.14 3.21
CA LEU A 109 -10.64 -15.06 3.42
C LEU A 109 -11.30 -16.43 3.24
N ASN A 110 -12.23 -16.74 4.14
CA ASN A 110 -13.20 -17.81 3.89
C ASN A 110 -14.34 -17.31 2.97
N PRO A 111 -15.17 -18.18 2.39
CA PRO A 111 -16.22 -17.79 1.44
C PRO A 111 -17.22 -16.76 1.99
N LEU A 112 -17.58 -16.85 3.28
CA LEU A 112 -18.49 -15.90 3.91
C LEU A 112 -17.88 -14.50 3.99
N MET A 113 -16.63 -14.40 4.44
CA MET A 113 -15.90 -13.14 4.52
C MET A 113 -15.62 -12.56 3.13
N GLN A 114 -15.35 -13.40 2.13
CA GLN A 114 -15.10 -12.98 0.76
C GLN A 114 -16.22 -12.10 0.21
N MET A 115 -17.48 -12.49 0.42
CA MET A 115 -18.64 -11.71 -0.05
C MET A 115 -18.71 -10.31 0.56
N MET A 116 -18.28 -10.13 1.81
CA MET A 116 -18.37 -8.85 2.52
C MET A 116 -17.12 -7.99 2.33
N ALA A 117 -15.93 -8.60 2.29
CA ALA A 117 -14.66 -7.90 2.32
C ALA A 117 -14.07 -7.62 0.94
N SER A 118 -14.45 -8.36 -0.12
CA SER A 118 -13.79 -8.21 -1.43
C SER A 118 -13.89 -6.80 -2.00
N ARG A 119 -15.09 -6.19 -1.95
CA ARG A 119 -15.30 -4.83 -2.48
C ARG A 119 -14.60 -3.76 -1.63
N PRO A 120 -14.71 -3.74 -0.29
CA PRO A 120 -13.93 -2.82 0.54
C PRO A 120 -12.41 -2.93 0.36
N LEU A 121 -11.87 -4.14 0.28
CA LEU A 121 -10.43 -4.36 0.11
C LEU A 121 -9.94 -3.92 -1.26
N GLN A 122 -10.69 -4.22 -2.32
CA GLN A 122 -10.38 -3.71 -3.66
C GLN A 122 -10.44 -2.18 -3.70
N ASN A 123 -11.49 -1.58 -3.15
CA ASN A 123 -11.61 -0.13 -3.08
C ASN A 123 -10.43 0.50 -2.32
N LEU A 124 -9.95 -0.13 -1.24
CA LEU A 124 -8.83 0.40 -0.46
C LEU A 124 -7.56 0.52 -1.29
N VAL A 125 -7.14 -0.54 -1.99
CA VAL A 125 -5.94 -0.50 -2.84
C VAL A 125 -6.10 0.48 -4.00
N ASP A 126 -7.31 0.60 -4.56
CA ASP A 126 -7.59 1.55 -5.64
C ASP A 126 -7.53 3.02 -5.14
N MET A 127 -8.03 3.30 -3.94
CA MET A 127 -7.94 4.63 -3.32
C MET A 127 -6.49 4.99 -2.99
N MET A 128 -5.71 4.06 -2.42
CA MET A 128 -4.28 4.29 -2.17
C MET A 128 -3.53 4.61 -3.47
N CYS A 129 -3.85 3.90 -4.55
CA CYS A 129 -3.29 4.18 -5.87
C CYS A 129 -3.65 5.57 -6.38
N ALA A 130 -4.91 6.00 -6.22
CA ALA A 130 -5.37 7.32 -6.64
C ALA A 130 -4.69 8.44 -5.84
N GLU A 131 -4.58 8.29 -4.51
CA GLU A 131 -3.88 9.29 -3.68
C GLU A 131 -2.39 9.34 -4.01
N PHE A 132 -1.74 8.21 -4.27
CA PHE A 132 -0.36 8.19 -4.71
C PHE A 132 -0.15 8.97 -6.02
N GLU A 133 -1.01 8.78 -7.02
CA GLU A 133 -0.94 9.54 -8.28
C GLU A 133 -1.13 11.07 -8.06
N ASN A 134 -1.92 11.46 -7.05
CA ASN A 134 -2.15 12.87 -6.71
C ASN A 134 -0.91 13.55 -6.09
N LEU A 135 -0.01 12.79 -5.47
CA LEU A 135 1.22 13.33 -4.88
C LEU A 135 2.20 13.86 -5.93
N LYS A 136 2.09 13.41 -7.20
CA LYS A 136 2.99 13.78 -8.31
C LYS A 136 4.47 13.61 -7.98
N ILE A 137 4.78 12.58 -7.21
CA ILE A 137 6.14 12.25 -6.75
C ILE A 137 6.77 11.18 -7.59
#